data_AF-A0A0Q4BH53-F1
#
_entry.id   AF-A0A0Q4BH53-F1
#
_cell.length_a   1.000
_cell.length_b   1.000
_cell.length_c   1.000
_cell.angle_alpha   90.00
_cell.angle_beta   90.00
_cell.angle_gamma   90.00
#
_symmetry.space_group_name_H-M   'P 1'
#
loop_
_entity.id
_entity.type
_entity.pdbx_description
1 polymer ?
#
loop_
_entity_poly.entity_id
_entity_poly.type
_entity_poly.pdbx_seq_one_letter_code
_entity_poly.pdbx_strand_id
1 'polypeptide(L)'
;MNSSDDTLGEIYATPAFIGTIQSRVSGQGNAKAKETAAITLTQSGVVQEVFVTSGQTVMAGDPLYTIFSQAAEDAVKAAKDNVTEAQKRVSDAERG
;
A
#
# COMPACT_ATOMS: atom_id res chain seq x y z
N MET A 1 -22.48 72.37 -50.24
CA MET A 1 -23.12 71.54 -49.19
C MET A 1 -22.40 70.19 -49.20
N ASN A 2 -21.47 69.95 -48.28
CA ASN A 2 -21.65 69.27 -46.98
C ASN A 2 -22.02 67.78 -47.10
N SER A 3 -21.04 66.93 -46.77
CA SER A 3 -20.97 65.57 -46.14
C SER A 3 -22.28 64.76 -46.01
N SER A 4 -22.33 63.42 -46.04
CA SER A 4 -21.37 62.40 -45.59
C SER A 4 -21.89 61.01 -46.02
N ASP A 5 -21.01 60.00 -45.99
CA ASP A 5 -21.29 58.60 -45.65
C ASP A 5 -22.39 57.85 -46.41
N ASP A 6 -22.02 57.18 -47.50
CA ASP A 6 -22.82 56.06 -48.02
C ASP A 6 -21.94 54.83 -48.33
N THR A 7 -20.93 54.60 -47.47
CA THR A 7 -20.22 53.31 -47.40
C THR A 7 -20.56 52.62 -46.08
N LEU A 8 -21.85 52.37 -45.86
CA LEU A 8 -22.27 51.43 -44.83
C LEU A 8 -22.05 50.02 -45.38
N GLY A 9 -20.97 49.38 -44.95
CA GLY A 9 -20.61 48.02 -45.39
C GLY A 9 -21.73 47.01 -45.12
N GLU A 10 -21.88 46.03 -46.00
CA GLU A 10 -22.89 44.98 -45.86
C GLU A 10 -22.63 44.15 -44.59
N ILE A 11 -23.63 44.11 -43.69
CA ILE A 11 -23.54 43.30 -42.47
C ILE A 11 -23.84 41.84 -42.80
N TYR A 12 -22.79 41.04 -42.91
CA TYR A 12 -22.88 39.59 -42.91
C TYR A 12 -23.04 39.09 -41.47
N ALA A 13 -24.26 38.67 -41.10
CA ALA A 13 -24.55 38.06 -39.81
C ALA A 13 -24.83 36.56 -39.98
N THR A 14 -24.01 35.71 -39.36
CA THR A 14 -24.28 34.28 -39.20
C THR A 14 -24.85 33.98 -37.81
N PRO A 15 -25.96 33.23 -37.70
CA PRO A 15 -26.54 32.90 -36.40
C PRO A 15 -25.60 32.00 -35.59
N ALA A 16 -25.35 32.37 -34.33
CA ALA A 16 -24.62 31.52 -33.39
C ALA A 16 -25.56 30.45 -32.83
N PHE A 17 -25.19 29.18 -32.97
CA PHE A 17 -25.95 28.06 -32.40
C PHE A 17 -25.43 27.74 -30.99
N ILE A 18 -26.33 27.59 -30.02
CA ILE A 18 -26.00 27.04 -28.70
C ILE A 18 -25.80 25.53 -28.88
N GLY A 19 -24.56 25.13 -29.13
CA GLY A 19 -24.12 23.76 -28.88
C GLY A 19 -23.77 23.62 -27.40
N THR A 20 -24.22 22.56 -26.74
CA THR A 20 -23.82 22.28 -25.35
C THR A 20 -22.30 22.09 -25.31
N ILE A 21 -21.55 23.14 -24.97
CA ILE A 21 -20.10 23.06 -24.80
C ILE A 21 -19.85 22.14 -23.62
N GLN A 22 -19.50 20.88 -23.91
CA GLN A 22 -19.05 19.95 -22.88
C GLN A 22 -17.55 20.13 -22.68
N SER A 23 -17.18 20.99 -21.73
CA SER A 23 -15.79 21.10 -21.26
C SER A 23 -15.39 19.80 -20.56
N ARG A 24 -14.70 18.92 -21.27
CA ARG A 24 -14.05 17.76 -20.68
C ARG A 24 -12.79 18.22 -19.95
N VAL A 25 -12.81 18.17 -18.62
CA VAL A 25 -11.61 18.34 -17.79
C VAL A 25 -10.84 17.02 -17.76
N SER A 26 -9.60 17.03 -18.28
CA SER A 26 -8.67 15.90 -18.15
C SER A 26 -7.70 16.19 -17.01
N GLY A 27 -7.68 15.34 -15.98
CA GLY A 27 -6.69 15.38 -14.90
C GLY A 27 -5.86 14.10 -14.92
N GLN A 28 -4.54 14.24 -14.77
CA GLN A 28 -3.64 13.10 -14.65
C GLN A 28 -3.36 12.86 -13.16
N GLY A 29 -3.79 11.71 -12.65
CA GLY A 29 -3.52 11.26 -11.29
C GLY A 29 -2.53 10.10 -11.31
N ASN A 30 -1.47 10.17 -10.50
CA ASN A 30 -0.60 9.02 -10.29
C ASN A 30 -1.15 8.21 -9.11
N ALA A 31 -1.52 6.95 -9.36
CA ALA A 31 -1.87 6.01 -8.29
C ALA A 31 -0.59 5.59 -7.57
N LYS A 32 -0.26 6.27 -6.47
CA LYS A 32 0.81 5.81 -5.58
C LYS A 32 0.30 4.63 -4.75
N ALA A 33 1.16 3.64 -4.53
CA ALA A 33 0.88 2.58 -3.56
C ALA A 33 0.56 3.21 -2.20
N LYS A 34 -0.55 2.78 -1.57
CA LYS A 34 -0.98 3.30 -0.27
C LYS A 34 0.07 3.05 0.81
N GLU A 35 0.71 1.89 0.76
CA GLU A 35 1.83 1.50 1.61
C GLU A 35 2.82 0.65 0.80
N THR A 36 4.11 0.82 1.06
CA THR A 36 5.18 -0.03 0.52
C THR A 36 6.08 -0.40 1.68
N ALA A 37 6.10 -1.68 2.04
CA ALA A 37 6.96 -2.21 3.08
C ALA A 37 8.05 -3.07 2.42
N ALA A 38 9.31 -2.73 2.65
CA ALA A 38 10.41 -3.62 2.34
C ALA A 38 10.55 -4.61 3.51
N ILE A 39 10.56 -5.91 3.19
CA ILE A 39 10.78 -6.93 4.20
C ILE A 39 12.28 -7.17 4.31
N THR A 40 12.88 -6.61 5.34
CA THR A 40 14.30 -6.83 5.66
C THR A 40 14.40 -8.01 6.62
N LEU A 41 15.12 -9.06 6.22
CA LEU A 41 15.50 -10.13 7.15
C LEU A 41 16.46 -9.55 8.20
N THR A 42 15.97 -9.33 9.42
CA THR A 42 16.78 -8.83 10.54
C THR A 42 17.55 -9.95 11.26
N GLN A 43 17.23 -11.21 10.97
CA GLN A 43 17.83 -12.38 11.60
C GLN A 43 18.54 -13.25 10.56
N SER A 44 19.74 -13.69 10.89
CA SER A 44 20.50 -14.70 10.14
C SER A 44 19.72 -16.02 10.14
N GLY A 45 19.33 -16.49 8.97
CA GLY A 45 18.61 -17.75 8.79
C GLY A 45 18.46 -18.11 7.32
N VAL A 46 18.10 -19.37 7.07
CA VAL A 46 17.85 -19.87 5.71
C VAL A 46 16.35 -19.85 5.46
N VAL A 47 15.92 -19.30 4.33
CA VAL A 47 14.53 -19.38 3.88
C VAL A 47 14.23 -20.84 3.57
N GLN A 48 13.29 -21.42 4.32
CA GLN A 48 12.92 -22.83 4.15
C GLN A 48 11.79 -22.96 3.12
N GLU A 49 10.78 -22.10 3.21
CA GLU A 49 9.60 -22.16 2.36
C GLU A 49 9.05 -20.77 2.08
N VAL A 50 8.57 -20.56 0.85
CA VAL A 50 7.94 -19.32 0.40
C VAL A 50 6.50 -19.64 0.03
N PHE A 51 5.55 -18.97 0.67
CA PHE A 51 4.12 -19.23 0.50
C PHE A 51 3.44 -18.31 -0.51
N VAL A 52 4.18 -17.35 -1.06
CA VAL A 52 3.63 -16.30 -1.93
C VAL A 52 4.33 -16.26 -3.28
N THR A 53 3.55 -15.89 -4.30
CA THR A 53 4.02 -15.71 -5.67
C THR A 53 4.14 -14.23 -6.02
N SER A 54 5.00 -13.92 -7.00
CA SER A 54 5.15 -12.54 -7.46
C SER A 54 3.84 -12.01 -8.03
N GLY A 55 3.38 -10.84 -7.55
CA GLY A 55 2.12 -10.23 -7.96
C GLY A 55 0.88 -10.72 -7.19
N GLN A 56 1.04 -11.63 -6.23
CA GLN A 56 -0.05 -12.05 -5.35
C GLN A 56 -0.43 -10.94 -4.36
N THR A 57 -1.73 -10.68 -4.22
CA THR A 57 -2.26 -9.83 -3.15
C THR A 57 -2.28 -10.61 -1.84
N VAL A 58 -1.66 -10.06 -0.80
CA VAL A 58 -1.59 -10.63 0.55
C VAL A 58 -2.30 -9.71 1.54
N MET A 59 -2.87 -10.27 2.60
CA MET A 59 -3.52 -9.53 3.69
C MET A 59 -2.63 -9.48 4.93
N ALA A 60 -2.95 -8.55 5.84
CA ALA A 60 -2.23 -8.43 7.10
C ALA A 60 -2.38 -9.71 7.93
N GLY A 61 -1.24 -10.32 8.29
CA GLY A 61 -1.20 -11.59 9.02
C GLY A 61 -0.94 -12.81 8.14
N ASP A 62 -1.02 -12.70 6.82
CA ASP A 62 -0.71 -13.81 5.93
C ASP A 62 0.79 -14.13 5.99
N PRO A 63 1.18 -15.39 6.26
CA PRO A 63 2.58 -15.79 6.26
C PRO A 63 3.15 -15.73 4.85
N LEU A 64 4.23 -14.97 4.67
CA LEU A 64 4.88 -14.79 3.37
C LEU A 64 5.99 -15.81 3.13
N TYR A 65 6.74 -16.14 4.18
CA TYR A 65 7.82 -17.12 4.16
C TYR A 65 8.07 -17.67 5.57
N THR A 66 8.68 -18.85 5.66
CA THR A 66 9.24 -19.39 6.90
C THR A 66 10.77 -19.33 6.84
N ILE A 67 11.39 -18.80 7.89
CA ILE A 67 12.84 -18.84 8.08
C ILE A 67 13.16 -19.86 9.16
N PHE A 68 14.12 -20.73 8.87
CA PHE A 68 14.75 -21.55 9.89
C PHE A 68 15.98 -20.83 10.45
N SER A 69 16.06 -20.74 11.78
CA SER A 69 17.24 -20.24 12.49
C SER A 69 17.53 -21.13 13.69
N GLN A 70 18.69 -21.79 13.68
CA GLN A 70 19.11 -22.66 14.78
C GLN A 70 19.16 -21.90 16.11
N ALA A 71 19.64 -20.65 16.08
CA ALA A 71 19.69 -19.79 17.25
C ALA A 71 18.29 -19.46 17.81
N ALA A 72 17.28 -19.33 16.93
CA ALA A 72 15.90 -19.11 17.34
C ALA A 72 15.31 -20.37 18.00
N GLU A 73 15.58 -21.56 17.46
CA GLU A 73 15.15 -22.82 18.08
C GLU A 73 15.77 -23.00 19.47
N ASP A 74 17.07 -22.77 19.60
CA ASP A 74 17.78 -22.90 20.86
C ASP A 74 17.25 -21.91 21.91
N ALA A 75 16.99 -20.66 21.50
CA ALA A 75 16.41 -19.64 22.38
C ALA A 75 14.99 -20.00 22.85
N VAL A 76 14.14 -20.52 21.94
CA VAL A 76 12.78 -20.97 22.28
C VAL A 76 12.83 -22.17 23.22
N LYS A 77 13.75 -23.11 22.99
CA LYS A 77 13.95 -24.27 23.86
C LYS A 77 14.40 -23.82 25.27
N ALA A 78 15.41 -22.96 25.36
CA ALA A 78 15.88 -22.43 26.64
C ALA A 78 14.78 -21.67 27.40
N ALA A 79 13.97 -20.87 26.70
CA ALA A 79 12.84 -20.16 27.30
C ALA A 79 11.78 -21.14 27.84
N LYS A 80 11.46 -22.21 27.11
CA LYS A 80 10.51 -23.25 27.56
C LYS A 80 11.03 -24.00 28.79
N ASP A 81 12.31 -24.35 28.80
CA ASP A 81 12.96 -25.03 29.93
C ASP A 81 12.89 -24.13 31.18
N ASN A 82 13.22 -22.84 31.04
CA ASN A 82 13.13 -21.85 32.12
C ASN A 82 11.70 -21.65 32.65
N VAL A 83 10.71 -21.55 31.76
CA VAL A 83 9.30 -21.40 32.17
C VAL A 83 8.82 -22.63 32.93
N THR A 84 9.18 -23.82 32.46
CA THR A 84 8.83 -25.09 33.12
C THR A 84 9.44 -25.16 34.52
N GLU A 85 10.70 -24.78 34.67
CA GLU A 85 11.38 -24.76 35.96
C GLU A 85 10.76 -23.73 36.91
N ALA A 86 10.48 -22.52 36.41
CA ALA A 86 9.82 -21.47 37.18
C ALA A 86 8.43 -21.91 37.65
N GLN A 87 7.65 -22.56 36.79
CA GLN A 87 6.33 -23.11 37.14
C GLN A 87 6.42 -24.18 38.24
N LYS A 88 7.40 -25.09 38.15
CA LYS A 88 7.62 -26.09 39.21
C LYS A 88 7.91 -25.43 40.55
N ARG A 89 8.84 -24.46 40.57
CA ARG A 89 9.22 -23.73 41.78
C ARG A 89 8.05 -22.98 42.42
N VAL A 90 7.20 -22.36 41.61
CA VAL A 90 5.97 -21.70 42.11
C VAL A 90 5.03 -22.73 42.70
N SER A 91 4.78 -23.85 42.00
CA SER A 91 3.87 -24.90 42.51
C SER A 91 4.37 -25.58 43.78
N ASP A 92 5.68 -25.72 43.94
CA ASP A 92 6.30 -26.28 45.14
C ASP A 92 6.21 -25.28 46.30
N ALA A 93 6.36 -23.98 46.04
CA ALA A 93 6.20 -22.93 47.04
C ALA A 93 4.74 -22.70 47.47
N GLU A 94 3.76 -22.97 46.61
CA GLU A 94 2.32 -22.89 46.94
C GLU A 94 1.81 -24.11 47.71
N ARG A 95 2.54 -25.24 47.65
CA ARG A 95 2.20 -26.49 48.36
C ARG A 95 2.88 -26.65 49.72
N GLY A 96 3.88 -25.83 50.03
CA GLY A 96 4.56 -25.78 51.33
C GLY A 96 3.92 -24.76 52.26
#